data_AF-G2ZUB5-F1
#
_entry.id   AF-G2ZUB5-F1
#
_cell.length_a   1.000
_cell.length_b   1.000
_cell.length_c   1.000
_cell.angle_alpha   90.00
_cell.angle_beta   90.00
_cell.angle_gamma   90.00
#
_symmetry.space_group_name_H-M   'P 1'
#
loop_
_entity.id
_entity.type
_entity.pdbx_description
1 polymer ?
#
loop_
_entity_poly.entity_id
_entity_poly.type
_entity_poly.pdbx_seq_one_letter_code
_entity_poly.pdbx_strand_id
1 'polypeptide(L)'
;MAATHVVPATGIVLSDDPAWLPLDQIYRFLSEETHWARGLPRAVFDRAIAHSLAFGAYRLREDGTHGELVGFARVISDYATFAYLCDVFVLPDWRGKRISHALMDFLHEHPGLQSLRRTVLVTTDAAWLYRKHGFTDVPGDGSFMQQHRPDVYRADTGPIGSASA
;
A
#
# COMPACT_ATOMS: atom_id res chain seq x y z
N MET A 1 3.25 3.76 -19.37
CA MET A 1 2.95 2.36 -19.74
C MET A 1 3.13 1.55 -18.48
N ALA A 2 2.24 0.58 -18.23
CA ALA A 2 2.40 -0.32 -17.10
C ALA A 2 3.66 -1.19 -17.27
N ALA A 3 4.36 -1.45 -16.17
CA ALA A 3 5.52 -2.30 -16.06
C ALA A 3 5.17 -3.62 -15.38
N THR A 4 5.84 -4.69 -15.81
CA THR A 4 5.72 -6.02 -15.21
C THR A 4 7.12 -6.59 -15.02
N HIS A 5 7.42 -7.09 -13.82
CA HIS A 5 8.74 -7.59 -13.43
C HIS A 5 8.60 -8.99 -12.80
N VAL A 6 9.14 -10.01 -13.45
CA VAL A 6 9.27 -11.35 -12.85
C VAL A 6 10.44 -11.38 -11.88
N VAL A 7 10.17 -11.65 -10.61
CA VAL A 7 11.22 -11.73 -9.57
C VAL A 7 11.94 -13.07 -9.71
N PRO A 8 13.22 -13.11 -10.14
CA PRO A 8 13.89 -14.35 -10.51
C PRO A 8 13.92 -15.39 -9.39
N ALA A 9 13.69 -16.66 -9.74
CA ALA A 9 13.73 -17.81 -8.81
C ALA A 9 12.76 -17.75 -7.61
N THR A 10 11.74 -16.89 -7.63
CA THR A 10 10.77 -16.77 -6.52
C THR A 10 9.36 -17.23 -6.87
N GLY A 11 9.04 -17.42 -8.16
CA GLY A 11 7.67 -17.67 -8.60
C GLY A 11 6.73 -16.48 -8.37
N ILE A 12 7.27 -15.26 -8.29
CA ILE A 12 6.52 -14.02 -8.12
C ILE A 12 6.66 -13.14 -9.36
N VAL A 13 5.57 -12.50 -9.75
CA VAL A 13 5.54 -11.42 -10.74
C VAL A 13 4.94 -10.17 -10.12
N LEU A 14 5.56 -9.03 -10.37
CA LEU A 14 5.12 -7.71 -9.93
C LEU A 14 4.53 -6.97 -11.12
N SER A 15 3.49 -6.17 -10.89
CA SER A 15 2.93 -5.28 -11.90
C SER A 15 2.32 -4.04 -11.28
N ASP A 16 2.37 -2.93 -12.00
CA ASP A 16 1.62 -1.70 -11.71
C ASP A 16 0.42 -1.50 -12.65
N ASP A 17 0.06 -2.53 -13.43
CA ASP A 17 -1.09 -2.49 -14.33
C ASP A 17 -2.40 -2.48 -13.51
N PRO A 18 -3.19 -1.39 -13.57
CA PRO A 18 -4.45 -1.33 -12.84
C PRO A 18 -5.45 -2.40 -13.28
N ALA A 19 -5.34 -2.93 -14.51
CA ALA A 19 -6.20 -4.00 -14.99
C ALA A 19 -5.97 -5.34 -14.27
N TRP A 20 -4.82 -5.51 -13.62
CA TRP A 20 -4.49 -6.75 -12.90
C TRP A 20 -4.97 -6.74 -11.45
N LEU A 21 -5.40 -5.58 -10.93
CA LEU A 21 -5.75 -5.41 -9.52
C LEU A 21 -7.10 -6.09 -9.18
N PRO A 22 -7.12 -7.11 -8.30
CA PRO A 22 -8.36 -7.67 -7.80
C PRO A 22 -8.94 -6.74 -6.71
N LEU A 23 -9.59 -5.66 -7.13
CA LEU A 23 -10.04 -4.56 -6.24
C LEU A 23 -10.87 -5.04 -5.06
N ASP A 24 -11.75 -6.03 -5.25
CA ASP A 24 -12.57 -6.59 -4.17
C ASP A 24 -11.72 -7.31 -3.11
N GLN A 25 -10.68 -8.03 -3.53
CA GLN A 25 -9.76 -8.73 -2.63
C GLN A 25 -8.92 -7.72 -1.82
N ILE A 26 -8.38 -6.70 -2.51
CA ILE A 26 -7.59 -5.64 -1.88
C ILE A 26 -8.44 -4.86 -0.88
N TYR A 27 -9.64 -4.46 -1.29
CA TYR A 27 -10.60 -3.76 -0.43
C TYR A 27 -10.92 -4.56 0.83
N ARG A 28 -11.28 -5.84 0.68
CA ARG A 28 -11.60 -6.71 1.80
C ARG A 28 -10.43 -6.79 2.78
N PHE A 29 -9.23 -7.08 2.29
CA PHE A 29 -8.06 -7.19 3.15
C PHE A 29 -7.75 -5.87 3.88
N LEU A 30 -7.77 -4.74 3.19
CA LEU A 30 -7.53 -3.43 3.81
C LEU A 30 -8.59 -3.10 4.87
N SER A 31 -9.87 -3.23 4.53
CA SER A 31 -10.98 -2.82 5.39
C SER A 31 -11.24 -3.75 6.58
N GLU A 32 -10.87 -5.02 6.49
CA GLU A 32 -11.17 -6.03 7.50
C GLU A 32 -9.92 -6.45 8.30
N GLU A 33 -8.76 -6.61 7.65
CA GLU A 33 -7.57 -7.26 8.23
C GLU A 33 -6.46 -6.27 8.65
N THR A 34 -6.49 -5.02 8.16
CA THR A 34 -5.46 -4.02 8.51
C THR A 34 -5.94 -3.07 9.59
N HIS A 35 -5.07 -2.72 10.54
CA HIS A 35 -5.44 -1.82 11.63
C HIS A 35 -5.57 -0.35 11.17
N TRP A 36 -4.87 0.05 10.11
CA TRP A 36 -4.84 1.44 9.62
C TRP A 36 -5.98 1.79 8.66
N ALA A 37 -6.57 0.81 7.98
CA ALA A 37 -7.69 1.01 7.04
C ALA A 37 -8.99 0.32 7.50
N ARG A 38 -9.07 -0.13 8.75
CA ARG A 38 -10.23 -0.85 9.26
C ARG A 38 -11.52 -0.03 9.11
N GLY A 39 -12.54 -0.63 8.51
CA GLY A 39 -13.84 0.01 8.26
C GLY A 39 -13.85 1.00 7.09
N LEU A 40 -12.78 1.07 6.28
CA LEU A 40 -12.72 1.93 5.09
C LEU A 40 -13.96 1.75 4.20
N PRO A 41 -14.74 2.81 3.92
CA PRO A 41 -15.89 2.70 3.05
C PRO A 41 -15.48 2.39 1.59
N ARG A 42 -16.21 1.49 0.92
CA ARG A 42 -15.92 1.08 -0.46
C ARG A 42 -15.74 2.25 -1.44
N ALA A 43 -16.65 3.23 -1.42
CA ALA A 43 -16.56 4.39 -2.30
C ALA A 43 -15.30 5.25 -2.05
N VAL A 44 -14.77 5.26 -0.82
CA VAL A 44 -13.51 5.95 -0.50
C VAL A 44 -12.32 5.16 -1.03
N PHE A 45 -12.34 3.83 -0.89
CA PHE A 45 -11.33 2.93 -1.47
C PHE A 45 -11.25 3.07 -3.00
N ASP A 46 -12.38 2.97 -3.70
CA ASP A 46 -12.42 3.04 -5.17
C ASP A 46 -11.82 4.35 -5.67
N ARG A 47 -12.17 5.48 -5.02
CA ARG A 47 -11.58 6.79 -5.32
C ARG A 47 -10.10 6.85 -4.98
N ALA A 48 -9.67 6.30 -3.85
CA ALA A 48 -8.26 6.29 -3.46
C ALA A 48 -7.41 5.53 -4.48
N ILE A 49 -7.86 4.35 -4.92
CA ILE A 49 -7.17 3.56 -5.95
C ILE A 49 -7.13 4.31 -7.28
N ALA A 50 -8.25 4.87 -7.73
CA ALA A 50 -8.33 5.58 -9.01
C ALA A 50 -7.39 6.80 -9.14
N HIS A 51 -6.93 7.36 -8.01
CA HIS A 51 -6.05 8.53 -7.96
C HIS A 51 -4.67 8.22 -7.37
N SER A 52 -4.23 6.96 -7.45
CA SER A 52 -2.92 6.56 -6.95
C SER A 52 -2.25 5.55 -7.88
N LEU A 53 -0.93 5.44 -7.74
CA LEU A 53 -0.17 4.36 -8.35
C LEU A 53 -0.24 3.15 -7.42
N ALA A 54 -0.60 1.99 -7.94
CA ALA A 54 -0.76 0.77 -7.16
C ALA A 54 0.10 -0.34 -7.76
N PHE A 55 0.75 -1.09 -6.88
CA PHE A 55 1.66 -2.18 -7.23
C PHE A 55 1.10 -3.48 -6.65
N GLY A 56 0.93 -4.49 -7.49
CA GLY A 56 0.56 -5.84 -7.09
C GLY A 56 1.73 -6.79 -7.21
N ALA A 57 1.86 -7.70 -6.24
CA ALA A 57 2.67 -8.90 -6.34
C ALA A 57 1.75 -10.10 -6.49
N TYR A 58 2.04 -10.96 -7.46
CA TYR A 58 1.21 -12.10 -7.83
C TYR A 58 2.05 -13.37 -7.90
N ARG A 59 1.42 -14.51 -7.63
CA ARG A 59 2.03 -15.81 -7.94
C ARG A 59 2.19 -15.94 -9.45
N LEU A 60 3.38 -16.28 -9.94
CA LEU A 60 3.61 -16.61 -11.34
C LEU A 60 3.10 -18.03 -11.62
N ARG A 61 2.31 -18.20 -12.68
CA ARG A 61 1.84 -19.50 -13.15
C ARG A 61 2.82 -20.13 -14.14
N GLU A 62 2.73 -21.45 -14.31
CA GLU A 62 3.61 -22.22 -15.22
C GLU A 62 3.45 -21.80 -16.69
N ASP A 63 2.27 -21.30 -17.07
CA ASP A 63 1.97 -20.78 -18.41
C ASP A 63 2.51 -19.35 -18.64
N GLY A 64 3.23 -18.78 -17.67
CA GLY A 64 3.79 -17.44 -17.74
C GLY A 64 2.80 -16.31 -17.40
N THR A 65 1.55 -16.64 -17.06
CA THR A 65 0.55 -15.65 -16.65
C THR A 65 0.60 -15.39 -15.14
N HIS A 66 -0.01 -14.28 -14.70
CA HIS A 66 -0.13 -14.01 -13.27
C HIS A 66 -1.29 -14.80 -12.65
N GLY A 67 -1.09 -15.22 -11.41
CA GLY A 67 -2.06 -15.89 -10.56
C GLY A 67 -2.67 -14.93 -9.55
N GLU A 68 -2.93 -15.45 -8.36
CA GLU A 68 -3.53 -14.69 -7.27
C GLU A 68 -2.61 -13.58 -6.77
N LEU A 69 -3.21 -12.49 -6.28
CA LEU A 69 -2.50 -11.43 -5.57
C LEU A 69 -1.99 -11.98 -4.24
N VAL A 70 -0.72 -11.73 -3.94
CA VAL A 70 -0.03 -12.18 -2.72
C VAL A 70 0.56 -11.02 -1.92
N GLY A 71 0.69 -9.85 -2.53
CA GLY A 71 1.13 -8.62 -1.87
C GLY A 71 0.74 -7.38 -2.65
N PHE A 72 0.74 -6.23 -1.97
CA PHE A 72 0.25 -4.97 -2.52
C PHE A 72 1.02 -3.80 -1.90
N ALA A 73 1.15 -2.71 -2.65
CA ALA A 73 1.61 -1.42 -2.18
C ALA A 73 0.94 -0.29 -2.98
N ARG A 74 0.74 0.88 -2.35
CA ARG A 74 0.13 2.04 -2.99
C ARG A 74 0.92 3.31 -2.77
N VAL A 75 0.99 4.15 -3.79
CA VAL A 75 1.70 5.42 -3.79
C VAL A 75 0.78 6.54 -4.26
N ILE A 76 0.63 7.57 -3.43
CA ILE A 76 0.00 8.83 -3.85
C ILE A 76 1.13 9.78 -4.27
N SER A 77 1.13 10.25 -5.51
CA SER A 77 2.23 11.10 -6.01
C SER A 77 1.76 12.08 -7.08
N ASP A 78 2.50 13.19 -7.20
CA ASP A 78 2.46 14.10 -8.34
C ASP A 78 3.36 13.64 -9.51
N TYR A 79 4.07 12.51 -9.35
CA TYR A 79 5.06 11.96 -10.27
C TYR A 79 6.23 12.90 -10.59
N ALA A 80 6.45 13.90 -9.75
CA ALA A 80 7.42 14.95 -10.01
C ALA A 80 8.25 15.29 -8.78
N THR A 81 7.62 15.58 -7.64
CA THR A 81 8.29 16.15 -6.47
C THR A 81 8.02 15.42 -5.16
N PHE A 82 6.90 14.72 -5.03
CA PHE A 82 6.47 14.13 -3.77
C PHE A 82 5.73 12.82 -3.93
N ALA A 83 5.94 11.89 -3.00
CA ALA A 83 5.15 10.68 -2.86
C ALA A 83 4.83 10.34 -1.40
N TYR A 84 3.66 9.74 -1.18
CA TYR A 84 3.28 9.06 0.05
C TYR A 84 3.08 7.57 -0.21
N LEU A 85 3.93 6.74 0.40
CA LEU A 85 3.82 5.27 0.36
C LEU A 85 2.88 4.81 1.48
N CYS A 86 1.88 4.02 1.10
CA CYS A 86 0.83 3.54 1.99
C CYS A 86 0.28 2.18 1.56
N ASP A 87 -0.57 1.59 2.41
CA ASP A 87 -1.28 0.33 2.16
C ASP A 87 -0.39 -0.85 1.75
N VAL A 88 0.83 -0.91 2.28
CA VAL A 88 1.76 -2.01 2.00
C VAL A 88 1.35 -3.25 2.80
N PHE A 89 1.06 -4.35 2.12
CA PHE A 89 0.82 -5.63 2.78
C PHE A 89 1.29 -6.83 1.96
N VAL A 90 1.49 -7.95 2.66
CA VAL A 90 1.66 -9.30 2.08
C VAL A 90 0.67 -10.21 2.79
N LEU A 91 -0.04 -11.02 1.99
CA LEU A 91 -1.02 -11.97 2.51
C LEU A 91 -0.33 -12.94 3.49
N PRO A 92 -1.00 -13.35 4.60
CA PRO A 92 -0.37 -14.12 5.68
C PRO A 92 0.48 -15.31 5.22
N ASP A 93 -0.05 -16.14 4.31
CA ASP A 93 0.62 -17.36 3.82
C ASP A 93 1.87 -17.10 2.97
N TRP A 94 2.04 -15.85 2.54
CA TRP A 94 3.12 -15.42 1.66
C TRP A 94 4.19 -14.58 2.39
N ARG A 95 4.02 -14.34 3.69
CA ARG A 95 5.00 -13.62 4.52
C ARG A 95 6.29 -14.43 4.69
N GLY A 96 7.38 -13.74 5.02
CA GLY A 96 8.71 -14.35 5.15
C GLY A 96 9.40 -14.68 3.82
N LYS A 97 8.73 -14.50 2.68
CA LYS A 97 9.26 -14.80 1.33
C LYS A 97 9.88 -13.59 0.62
N ARG A 98 10.21 -12.53 1.36
CA ARG A 98 10.80 -11.27 0.86
C ARG A 98 9.95 -10.50 -0.18
N ILE A 99 8.66 -10.77 -0.29
CA ILE A 99 7.77 -10.09 -1.25
C ILE A 99 7.70 -8.58 -1.00
N SER A 100 7.62 -8.14 0.26
CA SER A 100 7.68 -6.70 0.58
C SER A 100 8.98 -6.05 0.13
N HIS A 101 10.11 -6.78 0.14
CA HIS A 101 11.35 -6.25 -0.42
C HIS A 101 11.23 -6.07 -1.93
N ALA A 102 10.74 -7.08 -2.64
CA ALA A 102 10.57 -7.00 -4.08
C ALA A 102 9.60 -5.88 -4.51
N LEU A 103 8.51 -5.66 -3.78
CA LEU A 103 7.60 -4.53 -3.99
C LEU A 103 8.30 -3.17 -3.81
N MET A 104 9.14 -3.06 -2.78
CA MET A 104 9.90 -1.82 -2.53
C MET A 104 10.97 -1.58 -3.59
N ASP A 105 11.66 -2.62 -4.05
CA ASP A 105 12.64 -2.53 -5.15
C ASP A 105 11.94 -2.05 -6.43
N PHE A 106 10.81 -2.69 -6.77
CA PHE A 106 10.02 -2.34 -7.96
C PHE A 106 9.47 -0.91 -7.92
N LEU A 107 9.02 -0.44 -6.75
CA LEU A 107 8.62 0.95 -6.54
C LEU A 107 9.80 1.91 -6.76
N HIS A 108 10.97 1.61 -6.20
CA HIS A 108 12.17 2.45 -6.36
C HIS A 108 12.65 2.54 -7.80
N GLU A 109 12.46 1.50 -8.59
CA GLU A 109 12.83 1.45 -10.00
C GLU A 109 11.77 2.07 -10.92
N HIS A 110 10.58 2.40 -10.40
CA HIS A 110 9.49 2.89 -11.23
C HIS A 110 9.84 4.24 -11.89
N PRO A 111 9.78 4.36 -13.23
CA PRO A 111 10.29 5.51 -13.96
C PRO A 111 9.59 6.82 -13.60
N GLY A 112 8.30 6.76 -13.24
CA GLY A 112 7.52 7.93 -12.81
C GLY A 112 7.82 8.42 -11.38
N LEU A 113 8.72 7.76 -10.64
CA LEU A 113 9.05 8.11 -9.25
C LEU A 113 10.52 8.52 -9.06
N GLN A 114 11.29 8.70 -10.14
CA GLN A 114 12.73 8.93 -10.06
C GLN A 114 13.14 10.35 -9.64
N SER A 115 12.31 11.36 -9.92
CA SER A 115 12.63 12.77 -9.66
C SER A 115 12.14 13.29 -8.32
N LEU A 116 11.57 12.41 -7.48
CA LEU A 116 10.92 12.82 -6.24
C LEU A 116 11.93 13.45 -5.30
N ARG A 117 11.65 14.68 -4.88
CA ARG A 117 12.40 15.35 -3.81
C ARG A 117 12.17 14.66 -2.47
N ARG A 118 11.00 14.04 -2.28
CA ARG A 118 10.60 13.46 -1.00
C ARG A 118 9.57 12.34 -1.17
N THR A 119 9.87 11.20 -0.55
CA THR A 119 8.89 10.13 -0.30
C THR A 119 8.71 9.96 1.20
N VAL A 120 7.47 9.90 1.66
CA VAL A 120 7.14 9.71 3.09
C VAL A 120 6.22 8.53 3.29
N LEU A 121 6.23 7.99 4.50
CA LEU A 121 5.33 6.94 4.95
C LEU A 121 5.12 7.06 6.45
N VAL A 122 4.09 6.39 6.95
CA VAL A 122 3.87 6.18 8.38
C VAL A 122 3.94 4.69 8.63
N THR A 123 4.70 4.26 9.63
CA THR A 123 4.91 2.85 9.96
C THR A 123 4.87 2.65 11.47
N THR A 124 4.25 1.56 11.91
CA THR A 124 4.13 1.21 13.33
C THR A 124 5.14 0.13 13.72
N ASP A 125 5.33 -0.89 12.88
CA ASP A 125 6.10 -2.10 13.17
C ASP A 125 7.08 -2.52 12.05
N ALA A 126 7.03 -1.85 10.89
CA ALA A 126 7.82 -2.20 9.72
C ALA A 126 8.96 -1.20 9.42
N ALA A 127 9.39 -0.38 10.40
CA ALA A 127 10.49 0.57 10.21
C ALA A 127 11.79 -0.11 9.71
N TRP A 128 12.05 -1.34 10.14
CA TRP A 128 13.20 -2.13 9.69
C TRP A 128 13.19 -2.40 8.17
N LEU A 129 12.01 -2.59 7.58
CA LEU A 129 11.85 -2.82 6.13
C LEU A 129 12.23 -1.55 5.39
N TYR A 130 11.59 -0.44 5.76
CA TYR A 130 11.76 0.83 5.07
C TYR A 130 13.19 1.38 5.20
N ARG A 131 13.83 1.21 6.35
CA ARG A 131 15.25 1.60 6.54
C ARG A 131 16.21 0.82 5.63
N LYS A 132 15.93 -0.46 5.35
CA LYS A 132 16.71 -1.23 4.36
C LYS A 132 16.56 -0.70 2.93
N HIS A 133 15.50 0.06 2.68
CA HIS A 133 15.17 0.68 1.40
C HIS A 133 15.43 2.20 1.42
N GLY A 134 16.37 2.66 2.24
CA GLY A 134 16.84 4.05 2.22
C GLY A 134 15.96 5.07 2.94
N PHE A 135 14.83 4.65 3.54
CA PHE A 135 14.03 5.55 4.38
C PHE A 135 14.77 5.85 5.69
N THR A 136 14.71 7.10 6.12
CA THR A 136 15.23 7.55 7.40
C THR A 136 14.11 8.09 8.27
N ASP A 137 14.35 8.15 9.58
CA ASP A 137 13.42 8.82 10.49
C ASP A 137 13.36 10.31 10.11
N VAL A 138 12.17 10.91 10.20
CA VAL A 138 12.02 12.35 9.98
C VAL A 138 12.81 13.08 11.08
N PRO A 139 13.69 14.04 10.72
CA PRO A 139 14.43 14.81 11.71
C PRO A 139 13.50 15.43 12.75
N GLY A 140 13.88 15.34 14.03
CA GLY A 140 13.07 15.77 15.17
C GLY A 140 12.93 17.28 15.36
N ASP A 141 13.25 18.09 14.35
CA ASP A 141 13.23 19.56 14.44
C ASP A 141 11.83 20.19 14.28
N GLY A 142 10.77 19.36 14.24
CA GLY A 142 9.39 19.83 14.20
C GLY A 142 8.89 20.25 12.81
N SER A 143 9.64 19.96 11.74
CA SER A 143 9.25 20.33 10.38
C SER A 143 8.01 19.59 9.85
N PHE A 144 7.66 18.43 10.42
CA PHE A 144 6.47 17.67 10.04
C PHE A 144 5.31 17.93 10.99
N MET A 145 4.18 18.33 10.42
CA MET A 145 2.90 18.45 11.11
C MET A 145 1.85 17.60 10.40
N GLN A 146 0.87 17.09 11.14
CA GLN A 146 -0.22 16.30 10.57
C GLN A 146 -1.53 16.60 11.28
N GLN A 147 -2.64 16.49 10.54
CA GLN A 147 -3.97 16.36 11.11
C GLN A 147 -4.38 14.89 11.04
N HIS A 148 -4.17 14.17 12.14
CA HIS A 148 -4.38 12.73 12.19
C HIS A 148 -5.72 12.38 12.87
N ARG A 149 -6.59 11.67 12.16
CA ARG A 149 -7.88 11.15 12.67
C ARG A 149 -7.93 9.62 12.44
N PRO A 150 -7.24 8.81 13.27
CA PRO A 150 -7.04 7.39 13.00
C PRO A 150 -8.33 6.56 12.94
N ASP A 151 -9.41 7.03 13.58
CA ASP A 151 -10.66 6.28 13.72
C ASP A 151 -11.80 6.83 12.85
N VAL A 152 -11.50 7.66 11.84
CA VAL A 152 -12.50 8.37 11.02
C VAL A 152 -13.51 7.46 10.30
N TYR A 153 -13.22 6.17 10.16
CA TYR A 153 -14.10 5.18 9.52
C TYR A 153 -14.68 4.15 10.48
N ARG A 154 -14.32 4.19 11.78
CA ARG A 154 -14.97 3.31 12.75
C ARG A 154 -16.41 3.80 12.92
N ALA A 155 -17.37 2.91 12.73
CA ALA A 155 -18.75 3.22 13.06
C ALA A 155 -18.81 3.61 14.54
N ASP A 156 -19.43 4.75 14.84
CA ASP A 156 -19.73 5.14 16.22
C ASP A 156 -20.59 4.03 16.84
N THR A 157 -20.01 3.19 17.68
CA THR A 157 -20.78 2.31 18.59
C THR A 157 -21.31 3.12 19.78
N GLY A 158 -21.71 4.36 19.56
CA GLY A 158 -22.40 5.18 20.55
C GLY A 158 -23.83 4.70 20.72
N PRO A 159 -24.38 4.65 21.95
CA PRO A 159 -25.75 4.22 22.15
C PRO A 159 -26.71 5.14 21.40
N ILE A 160 -27.61 4.53 20.62
CA ILE A 160 -28.74 5.22 20.00
C ILE A 160 -29.62 5.75 21.13
N GLY A 161 -29.59 7.06 21.33
CA GLY A 161 -30.62 7.85 22.00
C GLY A 161 -30.98 7.45 23.44
N SER A 162 -30.60 8.29 24.38
CA SER A 162 -31.58 8.76 25.35
C SER A 162 -31.96 10.18 24.96
N ALA A 163 -33.07 10.30 24.24
CA ALA A 163 -33.87 11.50 24.37
C ALA A 163 -34.30 11.59 25.85
N SER A 164 -33.92 12.68 26.52
CA SER A 164 -34.54 13.05 27.79
C SER A 164 -34.41 14.56 27.98
N ALA A 165 -35.57 15.20 27.80
CA ALA A 165 -36.09 16.44 28.37
C ALA A 165 -35.20 17.69 28.38
#